data_AF-A0A6V8PLX4-F1
#
_entry.id   AF-A0A6V8PLX4-F1
#
_cell.length_a   1.000
_cell.length_b   1.000
_cell.length_c   1.000
_cell.angle_alpha   90.00
_cell.angle_beta   90.00
_cell.angle_gamma   90.00
#
_symmetry.space_group_name_H-M   'P 1'
#
loop_
_entity.id
_entity.type
_entity.pdbx_description
1 polymer ?
#
loop_
_entity_poly.entity_id
_entity_poly.type
_entity_poly.pdbx_seq_one_letter_code
_entity_poly.pdbx_strand_id
1 'polypeptide(L)'
;MVSEMTGKVVAINTSDRKGVRKKPIKGAVIKIDYGIEGDAHASSEWQRQVSLLALESIKKMQALGLNVKPGDFAQNITTEGINLPELPLGTKMKVGEVELEVSQTGKECHTRCAIYYQAGNAVMPKEGIFVKVIQGGKIKDDNNIDLRD
;
A
#
# COMPACT_ATOMS: atom_id res chain seq x y z
N MET A 1 17.89 11.51 16.63
CA MET A 1 16.59 12.21 16.61
C MET A 1 16.12 12.17 15.17
N VAL A 2 15.27 11.21 14.84
CA VAL A 2 14.67 11.18 13.50
C VAL A 2 13.62 12.28 13.47
N SER A 3 13.82 13.26 12.59
CA SER A 3 12.81 14.26 12.27
C SER A 3 11.51 13.52 11.93
N GLU A 4 10.37 13.96 12.46
CA GLU A 4 9.04 13.39 12.16
C GLU A 4 8.82 13.39 10.63
N MET A 5 9.17 12.27 9.98
CA MET A 5 8.82 12.04 8.59
C MET A 5 7.35 11.65 8.60
N THR A 6 6.51 12.63 8.29
CA THR A 6 5.07 12.49 8.25
C THR A 6 4.60 12.39 6.81
N GLY A 7 3.76 11.40 6.56
CA GLY A 7 2.98 11.29 5.33
C GLY A 7 1.50 11.32 5.62
N LYS A 8 0.70 11.04 4.60
CA LYS A 8 -0.75 10.85 4.76
C LYS A 8 -1.29 9.74 3.88
N VAL A 9 -2.40 9.17 4.31
CA VAL A 9 -3.23 8.27 3.51
C VAL A 9 -4.05 9.11 2.53
N VAL A 10 -3.81 8.92 1.24
CA VAL A 10 -4.57 9.58 0.15
C VAL A 10 -5.81 8.79 -0.24
N ALA A 11 -5.69 7.45 -0.25
CA ALA A 11 -6.79 6.58 -0.62
C ALA A 11 -6.61 5.19 -0.02
N ILE A 12 -7.71 4.61 0.45
CA ILE A 12 -7.80 3.21 0.84
C ILE A 12 -8.58 2.43 -0.23
N ASN A 13 -8.09 1.26 -0.62
CA ASN A 13 -8.63 0.47 -1.70
C ASN A 13 -8.68 -1.02 -1.35
N THR A 14 -9.75 -1.70 -1.73
CA THR A 14 -9.90 -3.16 -1.53
C THR A 14 -10.45 -3.86 -2.76
N SER A 15 -10.27 -5.17 -2.80
CA SER A 15 -10.92 -6.04 -3.78
C SER A 15 -11.38 -7.33 -3.12
N ASP A 16 -12.57 -7.81 -3.47
CA ASP A 16 -13.14 -9.08 -2.98
C ASP A 16 -12.49 -10.32 -3.63
N ARG A 17 -11.74 -10.13 -4.72
CA ARG A 17 -11.03 -11.19 -5.44
C ARG A 17 -9.59 -10.77 -5.77
N LYS A 18 -8.72 -11.76 -5.99
CA LYS A 18 -7.33 -11.55 -6.43
C LYS A 18 -7.29 -11.27 -7.95
N GLY A 19 -6.23 -10.60 -8.41
CA GLY A 19 -5.99 -10.34 -9.84
C GLY A 19 -6.85 -9.24 -10.48
N VAL A 20 -7.74 -8.61 -9.72
CA VAL A 20 -8.56 -7.47 -10.17
C VAL A 20 -8.03 -6.15 -9.58
N ARG A 21 -8.39 -5.04 -10.22
CA ARG A 21 -8.13 -3.68 -9.68
C ARG A 21 -8.90 -3.49 -8.39
N LYS A 22 -8.27 -2.83 -7.41
CA LYS A 22 -8.92 -2.48 -6.15
C LYS A 22 -9.79 -1.24 -6.34
N LYS A 23 -10.86 -1.14 -5.56
CA LYS A 23 -11.82 -0.04 -5.58
C LYS A 23 -11.65 0.81 -4.32
N PRO A 24 -11.82 2.14 -4.42
CA PRO A 24 -11.69 3.03 -3.28
C PRO A 24 -12.80 2.80 -2.25
N ILE A 25 -12.45 2.92 -0.97
CA ILE A 25 -13.35 2.90 0.18
C ILE A 25 -12.98 4.03 1.13
N LYS A 26 -13.94 4.61 1.86
CA LYS A 26 -13.71 5.80 2.71
C LYS A 26 -12.94 5.50 4.01
N GLY A 27 -12.86 4.24 4.39
CA GLY A 27 -12.24 3.79 5.62
C GLY A 27 -12.23 2.27 5.68
N ALA A 28 -11.36 1.73 6.52
CA ALA A 28 -11.10 0.31 6.62
C ALA A 28 -10.90 -0.12 8.07
N VAL A 29 -11.34 -1.35 8.36
CA VAL A 29 -10.95 -2.09 9.55
C VAL A 29 -9.74 -2.92 9.19
N ILE A 30 -8.63 -2.69 9.90
CA ILE A 30 -7.38 -3.44 9.75
C ILE A 30 -7.28 -4.41 10.91
N LYS A 31 -7.13 -5.70 10.61
CA LYS A 31 -7.02 -6.77 11.61
C LYS A 31 -5.55 -7.14 11.81
N ILE A 32 -5.16 -7.22 13.08
CA ILE A 32 -3.83 -7.69 13.51
C ILE A 32 -3.51 -9.04 12.86
N ASP A 33 -2.28 -9.20 12.41
CA ASP A 33 -1.79 -10.41 11.73
C ASP A 33 -2.68 -10.90 10.58
N TYR A 34 -3.38 -10.01 9.89
CA TYR A 34 -4.31 -10.40 8.84
C TYR A 34 -4.36 -9.43 7.66
N GLY A 35 -4.58 -8.14 7.90
CA GLY A 35 -4.73 -7.12 6.86
C GLY A 35 -6.10 -6.47 6.84
N ILE A 36 -6.56 -6.00 5.68
CA ILE A 36 -7.82 -5.25 5.55
C ILE A 36 -9.02 -6.20 5.53
N GLU A 37 -10.01 -5.98 6.39
CA GLU A 37 -11.25 -6.74 6.37
C GLU A 37 -11.94 -6.65 4.99
N GLY A 38 -12.31 -7.80 4.44
CA GLY A 38 -12.96 -7.90 3.13
C GLY A 38 -12.00 -7.84 1.92
N ASP A 39 -10.69 -7.67 2.12
CA ASP A 39 -9.73 -7.74 1.03
C ASP A 39 -9.27 -9.17 0.73
N ALA A 40 -9.25 -9.54 -0.54
CA ALA A 40 -8.86 -10.88 -1.00
C ALA A 40 -7.40 -11.26 -0.71
N HIS A 41 -6.56 -10.29 -0.35
CA HIS A 41 -5.15 -10.52 0.01
C HIS A 41 -4.92 -10.56 1.53
N ALA A 42 -5.95 -10.26 2.34
CA ALA A 42 -5.84 -10.36 3.78
C ALA A 42 -5.78 -11.83 4.22
N SER A 43 -4.76 -12.19 4.99
CA SER A 43 -4.50 -13.55 5.46
C SER A 43 -3.44 -13.55 6.57
N SER A 44 -3.61 -14.41 7.56
CA SER A 44 -2.60 -14.71 8.59
C SER A 44 -1.46 -15.58 8.10
N GLU A 45 -1.62 -16.25 6.96
CA GLU A 45 -0.68 -17.25 6.45
C GLU A 45 0.53 -16.64 5.72
N TRP A 46 0.62 -15.31 5.61
CA TRP A 46 1.68 -14.67 4.84
C TRP A 46 2.00 -13.24 5.28
N GLN A 47 3.14 -12.73 4.83
CA GLN A 47 3.68 -11.43 5.22
C GLN A 47 3.18 -10.24 4.39
N ARG A 48 2.43 -10.47 3.30
CA ARG A 48 1.95 -9.41 2.38
C ARG A 48 0.53 -8.97 2.72
N GLN A 49 0.30 -8.64 4.00
CA GLN A 49 -1.03 -8.41 4.56
C GLN A 49 -1.66 -7.12 4.03
N VAL A 50 -0.90 -6.04 3.92
CA VAL A 50 -1.34 -4.76 3.34
C VAL A 50 -0.27 -4.25 2.38
N SER A 51 -0.69 -3.79 1.21
CA SER A 51 0.22 -3.23 0.19
C SER A 51 0.10 -1.72 0.11
N LEU A 52 1.25 -1.03 0.01
CA LEU A 52 1.35 0.43 -0.06
C LEU A 52 2.02 0.85 -1.37
N LEU A 53 1.59 1.98 -1.93
CA LEU A 53 2.24 2.66 -3.05
C LEU A 53 2.10 4.17 -2.90
N ALA A 54 3.15 4.93 -3.20
CA ALA A 54 3.13 6.37 -3.08
C ALA A 54 2.36 7.01 -4.25
N LEU A 55 1.63 8.10 -3.97
CA LEU A 55 0.94 8.89 -4.99
C LEU A 55 1.95 9.47 -5.99
N GLU A 56 3.15 9.81 -5.52
CA GLU A 56 4.30 10.22 -6.30
C GLU A 56 4.66 9.16 -7.36
N SER A 57 4.64 7.87 -6.99
CA SER A 57 4.86 6.76 -7.92
C SER A 57 3.74 6.66 -8.96
N ILE A 58 2.48 6.88 -8.57
CA ILE A 58 1.34 6.90 -9.50
C ILE A 58 1.46 8.08 -10.47
N LYS A 59 1.83 9.27 -9.98
CA LYS A 59 2.04 10.48 -10.79
C LYS A 59 3.17 10.28 -11.82
N LYS A 60 4.27 9.60 -11.47
CA LYS A 60 5.31 9.21 -12.44
C LYS A 60 4.72 8.40 -13.60
N MET A 61 3.87 7.41 -13.29
CA MET A 61 3.23 6.59 -14.32
C MET A 61 2.24 7.39 -15.18
N GLN A 62 1.49 8.31 -14.58
CA GLN A 62 0.60 9.22 -15.32
C GLN A 62 1.39 10.15 -16.24
N ALA A 63 2.55 10.66 -15.81
CA ALA A 63 3.42 11.48 -16.64
C ALA A 63 4.00 10.73 -17.85
N LEU A 64 4.09 9.39 -17.77
CA LEU A 64 4.42 8.50 -18.90
C LEU A 64 3.22 8.22 -19.82
N GLY A 65 2.07 8.86 -19.59
CA GLY A 65 0.88 8.76 -20.43
C GLY A 65 -0.12 7.68 -20.02
N LEU A 66 0.07 7.02 -18.87
CA LEU A 66 -0.88 6.00 -18.42
C LEU A 66 -2.12 6.61 -17.77
N ASN A 67 -3.29 6.10 -18.14
CA ASN A 67 -4.55 6.40 -17.45
C ASN A 67 -4.75 5.48 -16.23
N VAL A 68 -4.08 5.80 -15.13
CA VAL A 68 -4.08 5.04 -13.87
C VAL A 68 -4.44 5.92 -12.68
N LYS A 69 -5.04 5.32 -11.65
CA LYS A 69 -5.43 5.99 -10.41
C LYS A 69 -5.12 5.12 -9.17
N PRO A 70 -5.28 5.65 -7.93
CA PRO A 70 -5.21 4.83 -6.72
C PRO A 70 -6.05 3.54 -6.82
N GLY A 71 -5.48 2.42 -6.38
CA GLY A 71 -6.05 1.08 -6.48
C GLY A 71 -5.77 0.31 -7.79
N ASP A 72 -5.41 0.99 -8.88
CA ASP A 72 -5.19 0.33 -10.18
C ASP A 72 -3.96 -0.57 -10.21
N PHE A 73 -2.95 -0.27 -9.38
CA PHE A 73 -1.76 -1.09 -9.21
C PHE A 73 -1.94 -2.20 -8.18
N ALA A 74 -3.18 -2.43 -7.74
CA ALA A 74 -3.57 -3.39 -6.72
C ALA A 74 -2.98 -3.09 -5.32
N GLN A 75 -2.54 -1.86 -5.06
CA GLN A 75 -2.18 -1.40 -3.72
C GLN A 75 -3.42 -1.20 -2.86
N ASN A 76 -3.32 -1.52 -1.57
CA ASN A 76 -4.39 -1.23 -0.62
C ASN A 76 -4.38 0.24 -0.21
N ILE A 77 -3.23 0.75 0.23
CA ILE A 77 -3.10 2.11 0.73
C ILE A 77 -2.27 2.91 -0.27
N THR A 78 -2.78 4.06 -0.69
CA THR A 78 -1.98 5.06 -1.41
C THR A 78 -1.54 6.13 -0.42
N THR A 79 -0.24 6.38 -0.34
CA THR A 79 0.36 7.36 0.57
C THR A 79 0.80 8.61 -0.19
N GLU A 80 1.06 9.72 0.52
CA GLU A 80 1.77 10.89 -0.01
C GLU A 80 2.77 11.38 1.05
N GLY A 81 3.92 11.90 0.61
CA GLY A 81 4.95 12.48 1.48
C GLY A 81 5.96 11.48 2.05
N ILE A 82 5.89 10.19 1.68
CA ILE A 82 6.80 9.15 2.16
C ILE A 82 7.47 8.45 0.99
N ASN A 83 8.81 8.35 1.06
CA ASN A 83 9.60 7.57 0.12
C ASN A 83 9.57 6.08 0.49
N LEU A 84 8.44 5.41 0.19
CA LEU A 84 8.21 4.01 0.56
C LEU A 84 9.35 3.04 0.17
N PRO A 85 9.94 3.11 -1.04
CA PRO A 85 10.95 2.13 -1.47
C PRO A 85 12.26 2.20 -0.69
N GLU A 86 12.54 3.34 -0.05
CA GLU A 86 13.74 3.56 0.75
C GLU A 86 13.55 3.15 2.22
N LEU A 87 12.34 2.79 2.63
CA LEU A 87 12.09 2.32 3.99
C LEU A 87 12.77 0.98 4.24
N PRO A 88 13.61 0.85 5.28
CA PRO A 88 14.16 -0.43 5.70
C PRO A 88 13.07 -1.45 6.05
N LEU A 89 13.38 -2.74 5.89
CA LEU A 89 12.56 -3.80 6.45
C LEU A 89 12.53 -3.66 7.98
N GLY A 90 11.37 -3.88 8.59
CA GLY A 90 11.15 -3.67 10.02
C GLY A 90 10.82 -2.23 10.40
N THR A 91 10.88 -1.26 9.49
CA THR A 91 10.41 0.11 9.79
C THR A 91 8.95 0.09 10.20
N LYS A 92 8.64 0.73 11.32
CA LYS A 92 7.29 0.82 11.85
C LYS A 92 6.64 2.12 11.42
N MET A 93 5.33 2.10 11.26
CA MET A 93 4.55 3.30 10.99
C MET A 93 3.20 3.24 11.69
N LYS A 94 2.78 4.40 12.22
CA LYS A 94 1.47 4.57 12.82
C LYS A 94 0.54 5.25 11.81
N VAL A 95 -0.65 4.68 11.62
CA VAL A 95 -1.70 5.19 10.74
C VAL A 95 -3.03 5.15 11.50
N GLY A 96 -3.53 6.29 11.97
CA GLY A 96 -4.73 6.31 12.82
C GLY A 96 -4.54 5.45 14.08
N GLU A 97 -5.38 4.42 14.23
CA GLU A 97 -5.33 3.44 15.35
C GLU A 97 -4.36 2.27 15.09
N VAL A 98 -3.80 2.18 13.89
CA VAL A 98 -3.10 1.00 13.38
C VAL A 98 -1.59 1.19 13.45
N GLU A 99 -0.87 0.13 13.82
CA GLU A 99 0.59 0.04 13.71
C GLU A 99 0.94 -0.99 12.65
N LEU A 100 1.80 -0.60 11.70
CA LEU A 100 2.22 -1.40 10.57
C LEU A 100 3.75 -1.52 10.57
N GLU A 101 4.27 -2.63 10.07
CA GLU A 101 5.71 -2.88 9.93
C GLU A 101 6.06 -3.30 8.51
N VAL A 102 7.06 -2.65 7.91
CA VAL A 102 7.54 -2.98 6.56
C VAL A 102 8.06 -4.41 6.53
N SER A 103 7.41 -5.25 5.72
CA SER A 103 7.73 -6.68 5.61
C SER A 103 8.40 -7.04 4.29
N GLN A 104 8.23 -6.20 3.26
CA GLN A 104 8.82 -6.44 1.95
C GLN A 104 8.85 -5.16 1.10
N THR A 105 9.94 -4.94 0.39
CA THR A 105 10.04 -3.92 -0.67
C THR A 105 9.90 -4.57 -2.04
N GLY A 106 9.05 -4.00 -2.88
CA GLY A 106 8.78 -4.50 -4.22
C GLY A 106 8.12 -5.88 -4.23
N LYS A 107 7.91 -6.43 -5.43
CA LYS A 107 7.57 -7.84 -5.65
C LYS A 107 7.90 -8.26 -7.06
N GLU A 108 8.26 -9.51 -7.25
CA GLU A 108 8.27 -10.09 -8.59
C GLU A 108 6.84 -10.27 -9.13
N CYS A 109 6.66 -9.97 -10.41
CA CYS A 109 5.41 -10.22 -11.13
C CYS A 109 5.57 -11.50 -11.96
N HIS A 110 5.09 -12.63 -11.43
CA HIS A 110 5.12 -13.91 -12.14
C HIS A 110 4.06 -14.01 -13.27
N THR A 111 3.05 -13.13 -13.25
CA THR A 111 1.96 -13.13 -14.24
C THR A 111 1.70 -11.71 -14.72
N ARG A 112 1.48 -11.55 -16.03
CA ARG A 112 1.12 -10.26 -16.62
C ARG A 112 -0.28 -9.86 -16.15
N CYS A 113 -0.38 -8.72 -15.47
CA CYS A 113 -1.65 -8.16 -15.00
C CYS A 113 -2.18 -7.08 -15.96
N ALA A 114 -3.39 -6.58 -15.71
CA ALA A 114 -4.00 -5.52 -16.52
C ALA A 114 -3.09 -4.28 -16.69
N ILE A 115 -2.27 -3.95 -15.70
CA ILE A 115 -1.30 -2.85 -15.77
C ILE A 115 -0.16 -3.16 -16.74
N TYR A 116 0.39 -4.39 -16.72
CA TYR A 116 1.45 -4.76 -17.65
C TYR A 116 1.02 -4.56 -19.11
N TYR A 117 -0.20 -4.94 -19.46
CA TYR A 117 -0.73 -4.77 -20.81
C TYR A 117 -0.97 -3.31 -21.20
N GLN A 118 -1.16 -2.41 -20.24
CA GLN A 118 -1.33 -0.97 -20.50
C GLN A 118 -0.01 -0.21 -20.51
N ALA A 119 0.97 -0.65 -19.71
CA ALA A 119 2.14 0.14 -19.34
C ALA A 119 3.47 -0.44 -19.83
N GLY A 120 3.51 -1.71 -20.21
CA GLY A 120 4.73 -2.49 -20.41
C GLY A 120 5.47 -2.83 -19.11
N ASN A 121 5.42 -1.97 -18.08
CA ASN A 121 6.03 -2.19 -16.76
C ASN A 121 5.08 -1.80 -15.63
N ALA A 122 4.98 -2.67 -14.61
CA ALA A 122 4.27 -2.36 -13.38
C ALA A 122 5.17 -1.57 -12.43
N VAL A 123 4.62 -0.60 -11.68
CA VAL A 123 5.36 0.21 -10.69
C VAL A 123 5.56 -0.53 -9.36
N MET A 124 4.63 -1.43 -8.99
CA MET A 124 4.68 -2.18 -7.72
C MET A 124 5.96 -2.99 -7.50
N PRO A 125 6.54 -3.68 -8.51
CA PRO A 125 7.81 -4.38 -8.34
C PRO A 125 8.98 -3.53 -7.86
N LYS A 126 8.96 -2.23 -8.16
CA LYS A 126 10.07 -1.31 -7.88
C LYS A 126 9.75 -0.33 -6.76
N GLU A 127 8.53 0.19 -6.73
CA GLU A 127 8.16 1.29 -5.82
C GLU A 127 7.09 0.94 -4.78
N GLY A 128 6.45 -0.24 -4.90
CA GLY A 128 5.48 -0.68 -3.91
C GLY A 128 6.17 -1.34 -2.71
N ILE A 129 5.55 -1.28 -1.54
CA ILE A 129 5.96 -2.07 -0.37
C ILE A 129 4.79 -2.88 0.19
N PHE A 130 5.11 -3.84 1.04
CA PHE A 130 4.15 -4.59 1.83
C PHE A 130 4.47 -4.42 3.31
N VAL A 131 3.42 -4.44 4.11
CA VAL A 131 3.51 -4.33 5.56
C VAL A 131 2.70 -5.44 6.25
N LYS A 132 3.15 -5.82 7.44
CA LYS A 132 2.39 -6.60 8.42
C LYS A 132 1.64 -5.66 9.35
N VAL A 133 0.52 -6.15 9.91
CA VAL A 133 -0.29 -5.42 10.89
C VAL A 133 0.14 -5.85 12.29
N ILE A 134 0.84 -4.95 12.99
CA ILE A 134 1.30 -5.16 14.37
C ILE A 134 0.19 -4.85 15.37
N GLN A 135 -0.62 -3.83 15.06
CA GLN A 135 -1.80 -3.48 15.84
C GLN A 135 -2.97 -3.17 14.90
N GLY A 136 -4.10 -3.85 15.10
CA GLY A 136 -5.33 -3.61 14.35
C GLY A 136 -6.09 -2.37 14.83
N GLY A 137 -7.04 -1.91 14.02
CA GLY A 137 -7.80 -0.69 14.29
C GLY A 137 -8.47 -0.13 13.04
N LYS A 138 -8.98 1.09 13.14
CA LYS A 138 -9.61 1.79 12.02
C LYS A 138 -8.66 2.80 11.40
N ILE A 139 -8.70 2.85 10.06
CA ILE A 139 -8.08 3.91 9.26
C ILE A 139 -9.12 4.54 8.34
N LYS A 140 -8.87 5.78 7.95
CA LYS A 140 -9.62 6.52 6.94
C LYS A 140 -8.67 7.33 6.06
N ASP A 141 -9.20 7.80 4.94
CA ASP A 141 -8.51 8.81 4.13
C ASP A 141 -8.13 10.02 5.01
N ASP A 142 -7.05 10.71 4.64
CA ASP A 142 -6.44 11.83 5.35
C ASP A 142 -5.88 11.50 6.75
N ASN A 143 -5.80 10.22 7.13
CA ASN A 143 -4.98 9.86 8.29
C ASN A 143 -3.51 10.17 8.04
N ASN A 144 -2.88 10.84 9.01
CA ASN A 144 -1.43 11.01 9.05
C ASN A 144 -0.75 9.66 9.22
N ILE A 145 0.45 9.57 8.65
CA ILE A 145 1.35 8.43 8.75
C ILE A 145 2.60 8.94 9.47
N ASP A 146 2.86 8.41 10.66
CA ASP A 146 4.07 8.73 11.42
C ASP A 146 5.03 7.55 11.31
N LEU A 147 6.21 7.75 10.70
CA LEU A 147 7.27 6.75 10.76
C LEU A 147 7.84 6.67 12.18
N ARG A 148 8.13 5.45 12.63
CA ARG A 148 8.64 5.13 13.96
C ARG A 148 9.94 4.34 13.82
N ASP A 149 10.92 4.69 14.65
CA ASP A 149 12.22 4.02 14.78
C ASP A 149 12.09 2.67 15.52
#